data_AF-A0A7V9D970-F1
#
_entry.id   AF-A0A7V9D970-F1
#
_cell.length_a   1.000
_cell.length_b   1.000
_cell.length_c   1.000
_cell.angle_alpha   90.00
_cell.angle_beta   90.00
_cell.angle_gamma   90.00
#
_symmetry.space_group_name_H-M   'P 1'
#
loop_
_entity.id
_entity.type
_entity.pdbx_description
1 polymer ?
#
loop_
_entity_poly.entity_id
_entity_poly.type
_entity_poly.pdbx_seq_one_letter_code
_entity_poly.pdbx_strand_id
1 'polypeptide(L)' 'MSDSVPSERVVLGRRDDTTMVGFQWTGTEPEGLNEPYEAESLGAVWESDELVTYNLGQLAHRFGHDTDGYMEDVD' A
#
# COMPACT_ATOMS: atom_id res chain seq x y z
N MET A 1 -11.09 -27.76 7.94
CA MET A 1 -9.85 -27.07 8.34
C MET A 1 -9.54 -26.14 7.20
N SER A 2 -9.75 -24.83 7.37
CA SER A 2 -9.36 -23.88 6.33
C SER A 2 -7.85 -23.76 6.41
N ASP A 3 -7.14 -24.34 5.44
CA ASP A 3 -5.76 -23.96 5.18
C ASP A 3 -5.80 -22.48 4.80
N SER A 4 -5.50 -21.61 5.76
CA SER A 4 -5.21 -20.21 5.46
C SER A 4 -3.99 -20.23 4.55
N VAL A 5 -4.21 -19.95 3.27
CA VAL A 5 -3.11 -19.73 2.33
C VAL A 5 -2.21 -18.67 2.97
N PRO A 6 -0.92 -18.94 3.21
CA PRO A 6 -0.06 -17.94 3.81
C PRO A 6 -0.04 -16.72 2.91
N SER A 7 -0.59 -15.64 3.41
CA SER A 7 -0.53 -14.34 2.77
C SER A 7 0.93 -13.99 2.49
N GLU A 8 1.27 -13.85 1.21
CA GLU A 8 2.62 -13.48 0.79
C GLU A 8 2.96 -12.09 1.32
N ARG A 9 4.12 -12.00 1.99
CA ARG A 9 4.65 -10.74 2.50
C ARG A 9 5.28 -9.95 1.35
N VAL A 10 4.69 -8.81 1.02
CA VAL A 10 5.14 -7.94 -0.07
C VAL A 10 5.61 -6.61 0.50
N VAL A 11 6.84 -6.23 0.20
CA VAL A 11 7.39 -4.91 0.56
C VAL A 11 6.94 -3.90 -0.49
N LEU A 12 6.25 -2.85 -0.06
CA LEU A 12 5.80 -1.76 -0.91
C LEU A 12 6.85 -0.67 -1.01
N GLY A 13 7.49 -0.33 0.11
CA GLY A 13 8.50 0.72 0.17
C GLY A 13 9.35 0.61 1.42
N ARG A 14 10.37 1.46 1.51
CA ARG A 14 11.32 1.49 2.63
C ARG A 14 11.59 2.90 3.06
N ARG A 15 11.86 3.11 4.36
CA ARG A 15 12.44 4.37 4.83
C ARG A 15 13.84 4.51 4.24
N ASP A 16 14.12 5.70 3.75
CA ASP A 16 15.41 6.04 3.16
C ASP A 16 15.85 7.42 3.63
N ASP A 17 16.65 7.41 4.71
CA ASP A 17 17.21 8.60 5.35
C ASP A 17 18.24 9.33 4.45
N THR A 18 18.60 8.76 3.29
CA THR A 18 19.49 9.42 2.32
C THR A 18 18.74 10.35 1.37
N THR A 19 17.41 10.28 1.33
CA THR A 19 16.54 11.08 0.47
C THR A 19 15.86 12.20 1.26
N MET A 20 15.52 13.30 0.58
CA MET A 20 14.75 14.40 1.19
C MET A 20 13.33 14.00 1.59
N VAL A 21 12.80 12.92 1.00
CA VAL A 21 11.44 12.39 1.25
C VAL A 21 11.46 11.43 2.44
N GLY A 22 12.62 10.86 2.79
CA GLY A 22 12.75 9.88 3.87
C GLY A 22 12.16 8.52 3.53
N PHE A 23 11.78 8.29 2.27
CA PHE A 23 11.04 7.10 1.84
C PHE A 23 11.24 6.81 0.35
N GLN A 24 11.32 5.53 0.02
CA GLN A 24 11.51 5.03 -1.33
C GLN A 24 10.54 3.87 -1.61
N TRP A 25 9.68 4.05 -2.62
CA TRP A 25 8.83 3.00 -3.18
C TRP A 25 9.67 1.94 -3.91
N THR A 26 9.20 0.68 -3.88
CA THR A 26 9.88 -0.46 -4.53
C THR A 26 9.46 -0.67 -5.98
N GLY A 27 8.36 -0.06 -6.42
CA GLY A 27 7.70 -0.35 -7.70
C GLY A 27 6.67 -1.48 -7.62
N THR A 28 6.40 -2.00 -6.42
CA THR A 28 5.40 -3.07 -6.18
C THR A 28 4.05 -2.50 -5.75
N GLU A 29 4.05 -1.25 -5.30
CA GLU A 29 2.86 -0.49 -4.96
C GLU A 29 1.89 -0.32 -6.16
N PRO A 30 0.58 -0.15 -5.89
CA PRO A 30 -0.36 0.26 -6.92
C PRO A 30 0.06 1.56 -7.62
N GLU A 31 -0.13 1.61 -8.93
CA GLU A 31 0.14 2.82 -9.71
C GLU A 31 -0.70 3.99 -9.21
N GLY A 32 -0.06 5.13 -8.93
CA GLY A 32 -0.71 6.33 -8.40
C GLY A 32 -0.69 6.45 -6.87
N LEU A 33 -0.31 5.39 -6.14
CA LEU A 33 -0.11 5.46 -4.70
C LEU A 33 1.19 6.19 -4.40
N ASN A 34 1.09 7.41 -3.86
CA ASN A 34 2.25 8.29 -3.64
C ASN A 34 2.60 8.47 -2.16
N GLU A 35 1.63 8.28 -1.26
CA GLU A 35 1.77 8.58 0.16
C GLU A 35 1.80 7.29 1.01
N PRO A 36 2.83 7.06 1.85
CA PRO A 36 2.90 5.88 2.73
C PRO A 36 1.68 5.75 3.65
N TYR A 37 1.17 6.87 4.15
CA TYR A 37 -0.01 6.92 5.02
C TYR A 37 -1.26 6.35 4.36
N GLU A 38 -1.40 6.52 3.04
CA GLU A 38 -2.51 5.96 2.27
C GLU A 38 -2.37 4.45 2.13
N ALA A 39 -1.16 3.92 1.93
CA ALA A 39 -0.94 2.48 1.99
C ALA A 39 -1.31 1.90 3.37
N GLU A 40 -0.98 2.60 4.46
CA GLU A 40 -1.33 2.20 5.83
C GLU A 40 -2.85 2.16 6.04
N SER A 41 -3.59 3.16 5.56
CA SER A 41 -5.07 3.18 5.68
C SER A 41 -5.72 2.01 4.92
N LEU A 42 -5.07 1.52 3.86
CA LEU A 42 -5.51 0.39 3.05
C LEU A 42 -5.13 -0.98 3.65
N GLY A 43 -4.34 -0.99 4.72
CA GLY A 43 -3.95 -2.18 5.48
C GLY A 43 -2.49 -2.61 5.32
N ALA A 44 -1.63 -1.76 4.74
CA ALA A 44 -0.19 -1.94 4.86
C ALA A 44 0.26 -1.65 6.31
N VAL A 45 1.38 -2.24 6.71
CA VAL A 45 1.95 -2.10 8.05
C VAL A 45 3.45 -1.84 7.96
N TRP A 46 3.96 -1.09 8.93
CA TRP A 46 5.39 -0.91 9.10
C TRP A 46 6.00 -2.08 9.87
N GLU A 47 7.00 -2.70 9.27
CA GLU A 47 7.86 -3.70 9.89
C GLU A 47 9.30 -3.18 9.87
N SER A 48 9.74 -2.61 10.98
CA SER A 48 11.00 -1.86 11.07
C SER A 48 11.00 -0.65 10.11
N ASP A 49 11.81 -0.71 9.06
CA ASP A 49 11.99 0.30 8.03
C ASP A 49 11.24 -0.04 6.73
N GLU A 50 10.57 -1.20 6.66
CA GLU A 50 9.81 -1.63 5.49
C GLU A 50 8.31 -1.39 5.67
N LEU A 51 7.67 -0.82 4.66
CA LEU A 51 6.22 -0.75 4.54
C LEU A 51 5.75 -1.97 3.76
N VAL A 52 4.88 -2.78 4.37
CA VAL A 52 4.58 -4.14 3.93
C VAL A 52 3.08 -4.36 3.80
N THR A 53 2.66 -5.15 2.82
CA THR A 53 1.31 -5.73 2.76
C THR A 53 1.37 -7.25 2.71
N TYR A 54 0.34 -7.87 3.26
CA TYR A 54 0.10 -9.32 3.21
C TYR A 54 -0.98 -9.68 2.18
N ASN A 55 -1.54 -8.68 1.49
CA ASN A 55 -2.55 -8.88 0.46
C ASN A 55 -2.50 -7.73 -0.55
N LEU A 56 -1.52 -7.79 -1.47
CA LEU A 56 -1.34 -6.77 -2.50
C LEU A 56 -2.59 -6.58 -3.36
N GLY A 57 -3.27 -7.67 -3.73
CA GLY A 57 -4.49 -7.61 -4.54
C GLY A 57 -5.63 -6.86 -3.84
N GLN A 58 -5.86 -7.13 -2.55
CA GLN A 58 -6.88 -6.40 -1.78
C GLN A 58 -6.51 -4.94 -1.57
N LEU A 59 -5.22 -4.64 -1.32
CA LEU A 59 -4.74 -3.27 -1.18
C LEU A 59 -4.97 -2.47 -2.47
N ALA A 60 -4.57 -3.02 -3.62
CA ALA A 60 -4.79 -2.38 -4.93
C ALA A 60 -6.28 -2.20 -5.24
N HIS A 61 -7.12 -3.18 -4.90
CA HIS A 61 -8.57 -3.08 -5.10
C HIS A 61 -9.20 -1.96 -4.27
N ARG A 62 -8.81 -1.82 -3.00
CA ARG A 62 -9.29 -0.74 -2.13
C ARG A 62 -8.80 0.62 -2.59
N PHE A 63 -7.53 0.73 -2.98
CA PHE A 63 -6.96 1.97 -3.49
C PHE A 63 -7.75 2.48 -4.69
N GLY A 64 -7.98 1.63 -5.70
CA GLY A 64 -8.75 1.99 -6.90
C GLY A 64 -10.18 2.43 -6.56
N HIS A 65 -10.86 1.74 -5.65
CA HIS A 65 -12.22 2.12 -5.24
C HIS A 65 -12.25 3.46 -4.47
N ASP A 66 -11.25 3.73 -3.62
CA ASP A 66 -11.12 5.00 -2.91
C ASP A 66 -10.78 6.15 -3.88
N THR A 67 -10.03 5.89 -4.95
CA THR A 67 -9.75 6.90 -5.98
C THR A 67 -10.97 7.20 -6.86
N ASP A 68 -11.74 6.17 -7.21
CA ASP A 68 -12.98 6.32 -7.99
C ASP A 68 -14.07 7.09 -7.21
N GLY A 69 -14.06 7.00 -5.88
CA GLY A 69 -14.98 7.74 -5.00
C GLY A 69 -14.82 9.26 -5.01
N TYR A 70 -13.69 9.80 -5.49
CA TYR A 70 -13.50 11.25 -5.68
C TYR A 70 -14.02 11.77 -7.03
N MET A 71 -14.49 10.89 -7.93
CA MET A 71 -15.11 11.27 -9.21
C MET A 71 -16.64 11.28 -9.20
N GLU A 72 -17.30 10.93 -8.10
CA GLU A 72 -18.75 11.10 -7.97
C GLU A 72 -19.08 12.51 -7.43
N ASP A 73 -18.95 13.53 -8.28
CA ASP A 73 -19.77 14.73 -8.15
C ASP A 73 -21.22 14.32 -8.48
N VAL A 74 -21.99 14.02 -7.43
CA VAL A 74 -23.44 13.84 -7.51
C VAL A 74 -24.11 15.13 -7.05
N ASP A 75 -24.28 16.05 -8.01
CA ASP A 75 -25.43 16.93 -8.35
C ASP A 75 -24.99 18.28 -8.96
#